data_AF-A0A432PJW6-F1
#
_entry.id   AF-A0A432PJW6-F1
#
_cell.length_a   1.000
_cell.length_b   1.000
_cell.length_c   1.000
_cell.angle_alpha   90.00
_cell.angle_beta   90.00
_cell.angle_gamma   90.00
#
_symmetry.space_group_name_H-M   'P 1'
#
loop_
_entity.id
_entity.type
_entity.pdbx_description
1 polymer ?
#
loop_
_entity_poly.entity_id
_entity_poly.type
_entity_poly.pdbx_seq_one_letter_code
_entity_poly.pdbx_strand_id
1 'polypeptide(L)'
;MPQQNSRTTRLEARISPEALAIVKRAAEMEGRSLSDFVVSAAQDAARRTIEENQLIRLSIEDQARFVDMLLDPPEPADALKRAKTAHSALIVKAQ
;
A
#
# COMPACT_ATOMS: atom_id res chain seq x y z
N MET A 1 35.94 0.87 11.24
CA MET A 1 34.57 0.54 11.67
C MET A 1 33.62 1.54 11.02
N PRO A 2 32.73 1.16 10.10
CA PRO A 2 31.80 2.11 9.50
C PRO A 2 30.71 2.46 10.52
N GLN A 3 30.58 3.74 10.85
CA GLN A 3 29.51 4.28 11.68
C GLN A 3 28.18 4.13 10.93
N GLN A 4 27.35 3.20 11.41
CA GLN A 4 25.94 3.10 11.05
C GLN A 4 25.25 4.36 11.57
N ASN A 5 25.09 5.36 10.70
CA ASN A 5 24.37 6.58 11.02
C ASN A 5 22.87 6.25 11.06
N SER A 6 22.36 5.90 12.25
CA SER A 6 20.93 5.75 12.54
C SER A 6 20.26 7.12 12.45
N ARG A 7 20.07 7.61 11.23
CA ARG A 7 19.37 8.89 11.00
C ARG A 7 17.89 8.69 11.36
N THR A 8 17.52 9.16 12.54
CA THR A 8 16.12 9.27 12.97
C THR A 8 15.52 10.53 12.38
N THR A 9 14.47 10.40 11.57
CA THR A 9 13.68 11.54 11.08
C THR A 9 12.56 11.85 12.07
N ARG A 10 12.30 13.14 12.32
CA ARG A 10 11.22 13.58 13.21
C ARG A 10 9.93 13.78 12.41
N LEU A 11 8.84 13.19 12.89
CA LEU A 11 7.48 13.46 12.42
C LEU A 11 6.82 14.45 13.38
N GLU A 12 6.48 15.64 12.90
CA GLU A 12 5.80 16.67 13.70
C GLU A 12 4.31 16.73 13.31
N ALA A 13 3.43 16.55 14.28
CA ALA A 13 1.99 16.62 14.10
C ALA A 13 1.33 17.34 15.27
N ARG A 14 0.27 18.10 14.99
CA ARG A 14 -0.58 18.71 16.02
C ARG A 14 -1.73 17.77 16.32
N ILE A 15 -2.03 17.60 17.61
CA ILE A 15 -3.13 16.79 18.11
C ILE A 15 -3.97 17.64 19.06
N SER A 16 -5.28 17.45 19.06
CA SER A 16 -6.16 18.12 20.04
C SER A 16 -5.90 17.60 21.46
N PRO A 17 -6.17 18.40 22.50
CA PRO A 17 -6.01 17.94 23.89
C PRO A 17 -6.84 16.69 24.21
N GLU A 18 -8.05 16.59 23.66
CA GLU A 18 -8.92 15.43 23.80
C GLU A 18 -8.32 14.18 23.18
N ALA A 19 -7.86 14.26 21.93
CA ALA A 19 -7.23 13.13 21.26
C ALA A 19 -5.92 12.72 21.96
N LEU A 20 -5.15 13.69 22.49
CA LEU A 20 -3.97 13.38 23.29
C LEU A 20 -4.31 12.57 24.56
N ALA A 21 -5.40 12.90 25.24
CA ALA A 21 -5.84 12.17 26.43
C ALA A 21 -6.19 10.71 26.11
N ILE A 22 -6.91 10.48 25.01
CA ILE A 22 -7.28 9.14 24.53
C ILE A 22 -6.03 8.33 24.18
N VAL A 23 -5.11 8.90 23.40
CA VAL A 23 -3.88 8.22 22.97
C VAL A 23 -2.97 7.90 24.17
N LYS A 24 -2.84 8.82 25.13
CA LYS A 24 -2.11 8.56 26.38
C LYS A 24 -2.71 7.39 27.15
N ARG A 25 -4.04 7.36 27.28
CA ARG A 25 -4.72 6.28 27.98
C ARG A 25 -4.50 4.93 27.30
N ALA A 26 -4.55 4.89 25.97
CA ALA A 26 -4.27 3.67 25.21
C ALA A 26 -2.81 3.20 25.39
N ALA A 27 -1.85 4.12 25.36
CA ALA A 27 -0.44 3.80 25.61
C ALA A 27 -0.21 3.23 27.02
N GLU A 28 -0.86 3.80 28.04
CA GLU A 28 -0.83 3.30 29.42
C GLU A 28 -1.40 1.88 29.52
N MET A 29 -2.52 1.60 28.85
CA MET A 29 -3.15 0.28 28.84
C MET A 29 -2.27 -0.80 28.22
N GLU A 30 -1.45 -0.44 27.24
CA GLU A 30 -0.48 -1.35 26.61
C GLU A 30 0.89 -1.36 27.32
N GLY A 31 1.07 -0.57 28.38
CA GLY A 31 2.30 -0.53 29.16
C GLY A 31 3.51 0.05 28.40
N ARG A 32 3.28 0.89 27.39
CA ARG A 32 4.33 1.50 26.56
C ARG A 32 4.30 3.03 26.59
N SER A 33 5.40 3.65 26.18
CA SER A 33 5.48 5.12 26.13
C SER A 33 4.55 5.69 25.07
N LEU A 34 4.07 6.93 25.27
CA LEU A 34 3.23 7.63 24.29
C LEU A 34 3.89 7.70 22.90
N SER A 35 5.19 7.99 22.85
CA SER A 35 5.93 8.10 21.60
C SER A 35 6.00 6.77 20.87
N ASP A 36 6.28 5.68 21.58
CA ASP A 36 6.31 4.33 21.02
C ASP A 36 4.93 3.89 20.51
N PHE A 37 3.88 4.15 21.31
CA PHE A 37 2.50 3.89 20.90
C PHE A 37 2.13 4.60 19.60
N VAL A 38 2.43 5.90 19.49
CA VAL A 38 2.09 6.69 18.31
C VAL A 38 2.86 6.22 17.07
N VAL A 39 4.15 5.91 17.20
CA VAL A 39 4.96 5.42 16.08
C VAL A 39 4.44 4.07 15.59
N SER A 40 4.20 3.13 16.50
CA SER A 40 3.67 1.80 16.14
C SER A 40 2.27 1.89 15.55
N ALA A 41 1.37 2.68 16.13
CA ALA A 41 0.01 2.87 15.60
C ALA A 41 0.05 3.49 14.19
N ALA A 42 0.93 4.46 13.95
CA ALA A 42 1.12 5.06 12.64
C ALA A 42 1.68 4.06 11.62
N GLN A 43 2.66 3.24 12.00
CA GLN A 43 3.20 2.17 11.16
C GLN A 43 2.14 1.12 10.81
N ASP A 44 1.33 0.71 11.78
CA ASP A 44 0.27 -0.27 11.58
C ASP A 44 -0.87 0.25 10.71
N ALA A 45 -1.22 1.53 10.86
CA ALA A 45 -2.18 2.19 9.97
C ALA A 45 -1.60 2.29 8.55
N ALA A 46 -0.35 2.74 8.39
CA ALA A 46 0.29 2.86 7.09
C ALA A 46 0.39 1.51 6.37
N ARG A 47 0.80 0.46 7.08
CA ARG A 47 0.89 -0.90 6.52
C ARG A 47 -0.47 -1.39 6.01
N ARG A 48 -1.52 -1.27 6.84
CA ARG A 48 -2.89 -1.63 6.44
C ARG A 48 -3.35 -0.85 5.21
N THR A 49 -3.14 0.46 5.18
CA THR A 49 -3.52 1.29 4.03
C THR A 49 -2.78 0.88 2.75
N ILE A 50 -1.48 0.57 2.83
CA ILE A 50 -0.70 0.11 1.68
C ILE A 50 -1.20 -1.25 1.21
N GLU A 51 -1.38 -2.20 2.12
CA GLU A 51 -1.87 -3.54 1.81
C GLU A 51 -3.26 -3.48 1.17
N GLU A 52 -4.19 -2.70 1.74
CA GLU A 52 -5.54 -2.54 1.20
C GLU A 52 -5.56 -1.98 -0.23
N ASN A 53 -4.63 -1.08 -0.58
CA ASN A 53 -4.53 -0.52 -1.93
C ASN A 53 -3.82 -1.45 -2.92
N GLN A 54 -2.98 -2.37 -2.44
CA GLN A 54 -2.22 -3.30 -3.29
C GLN A 54 -2.90 -4.65 -3.48
N LEU A 55 -3.85 -5.01 -2.60
CA LEU A 55 -4.43 -6.34 -2.55
C LEU A 55 -5.76 -6.38 -3.33
N ILE A 56 -5.73 -7.06 -4.48
CA ILE A 56 -6.94 -7.34 -5.25
C ILE A 56 -7.68 -8.50 -4.56
N ARG A 57 -8.77 -8.18 -3.87
CA ARG A 57 -9.65 -9.18 -3.23
C ARG A 57 -10.63 -9.73 -4.27
N LEU A 58 -10.40 -10.96 -4.70
CA LEU A 58 -11.28 -11.66 -5.65
C LEU A 58 -12.30 -12.54 -4.91
N SER A 59 -13.53 -12.60 -5.42
CA SER A 59 -14.50 -13.61 -5.00
C SER A 59 -13.99 -15.03 -5.34
N ILE A 60 -14.56 -16.08 -4.75
CA ILE A 60 -14.17 -17.46 -5.09
C ILE A 60 -14.36 -17.73 -6.59
N GLU A 61 -15.44 -17.20 -7.17
CA GLU A 61 -15.72 -17.33 -8.60
C GLU A 61 -14.67 -16.59 -9.45
N ASP A 62 -14.29 -15.38 -9.04
CA ASP A 62 -13.25 -14.62 -9.75
C ASP A 62 -11.86 -15.23 -9.61
N GLN A 63 -11.57 -15.88 -8.48
CA GLN A 63 -10.31 -16.62 -8.29
C GLN A 63 -10.22 -17.79 -9.27
N ALA A 64 -11.29 -18.58 -9.41
CA ALA A 64 -11.34 -19.67 -10.38
C ALA A 64 -11.16 -19.15 -11.81
N ARG A 65 -11.93 -18.13 -12.20
CA ARG A 65 -11.77 -17.48 -13.52
C ARG A 65 -10.36 -16.95 -13.75
N PHE A 66 -9.76 -16.33 -12.74
CA PHE A 66 -8.41 -15.77 -12.84
C PHE A 66 -7.37 -16.87 -13.05
N VAL A 67 -7.47 -17.98 -12.31
CA VAL A 67 -6.57 -19.13 -12.48
C VAL A 67 -6.76 -19.78 -13.85
N ASP A 68 -8.00 -19.97 -14.29
CA ASP A 68 -8.29 -20.52 -15.62
C ASP A 68 -7.68 -19.64 -16.73
N MET A 69 -7.79 -18.31 -16.62
CA MET A 69 -7.17 -17.36 -17.56
C MET A 69 -5.64 -17.38 -17.54
N LEU A 70 -5.01 -17.79 -16.43
CA LEU A 70 -3.55 -17.94 -16.35
C LEU A 70 -3.07 -19.27 -16.95
N LEU A 71 -3.86 -20.34 -16.79
CA LEU A 71 -3.54 -21.68 -17.27
C LEU A 71 -3.87 -21.87 -18.76
N ASP A 72 -4.99 -21.30 -19.21
CA ASP A 72 -5.45 -21.31 -20.59
C ASP A 72 -5.75 -19.87 -21.05
N PRO A 73 -4.70 -19.10 -21.37
CA PRO A 73 -4.86 -17.69 -21.73
C PRO A 73 -5.59 -17.56 -23.09
N PRO A 74 -6.72 -16.84 -23.14
CA PRO A 74 -7.46 -16.66 -24.39
C PRO A 74 -6.69 -15.77 -25.37
N GLU A 75 -6.93 -15.99 -26.67
CA GLU A 75 -6.38 -15.14 -27.72
C GLU A 75 -6.83 -13.68 -27.56
N PRO A 76 -5.92 -12.69 -27.70
CA PRO A 76 -6.28 -11.28 -27.63
C PRO A 76 -7.37 -10.90 -28.63
N ALA A 77 -8.40 -10.22 -28.16
CA ALA A 77 -9.45 -9.67 -29.03
C ALA A 77 -8.86 -8.70 -30.07
N ASP A 78 -9.48 -8.60 -31.25
CA ASP A 78 -8.99 -7.72 -32.33
C ASP A 78 -8.94 -6.24 -31.93
N ALA A 79 -9.79 -5.81 -30.99
CA ALA A 79 -9.70 -4.48 -30.39
C ALA A 79 -8.39 -4.26 -29.62
N LEU A 80 -7.94 -5.26 -28.85
CA LEU A 80 -6.69 -5.19 -28.10
C LEU A 80 -5.47 -5.21 -29.03
N LYS A 81 -5.52 -6.00 -30.10
CA LYS A 81 -4.49 -5.99 -31.16
C LYS A 81 -4.36 -4.60 -31.80
N ARG A 82 -5.49 -3.97 -32.16
CA ARG A 82 -5.52 -2.59 -32.69
C ARG A 82 -4.96 -1.57 -31.70
N ALA A 83 -5.34 -1.67 -30.42
CA ALA A 83 -4.86 -0.78 -29.38
C ALA A 83 -3.34 -0.88 -29.18
N LYS A 84 -2.77 -2.10 -29.21
CA LYS A 84 -1.32 -2.34 -29.15
C LYS A 84 -0.58 -1.66 -30.31
N THR A 85 -1.10 -1.77 -31.53
CA THR A 85 -0.53 -1.11 -32.72
C THR A 85 -0.57 0.42 -32.58
N ALA A 86 -1.71 0.97 -32.16
CA ALA A 86 -1.85 2.41 -31.95
C ALA A 86 -0.89 2.93 -30.87
N HIS A 87 -0.80 2.24 -29.73
CA HIS A 87 0.14 2.57 -28.65
C HIS A 87 1.59 2.58 -29.14
N SER A 88 1.99 1.56 -29.90
CA SER A 88 3.36 1.46 -30.45
C SER A 88 3.68 2.62 -31.38
N ALA A 89 2.73 3.03 -32.23
CA ALA A 89 2.90 4.17 -33.13
C ALA A 89 2.99 5.52 -32.39
N LEU A 90 2.31 5.65 -31.25
CA LEU A 90 2.33 6.86 -30.42
C LEU A 90 3.63 6.97 -29.60
N ILE A 91 4.11 5.88 -29.02
CA ILE A 91 5.34 5.89 -28.21
C ILE A 91 6.60 6.01 -29.07
N VAL A 92 6.65 5.35 -30.24
CA VAL A 92 7.82 5.44 -31.15
C VAL A 92 7.94 6.82 -31.81
N LYS A 93 6.83 7.56 -32.00
CA LYS A 93 6.88 8.95 -32.50
C LYS A 93 7.27 9.99 -31.45
N ALA A 94 7.33 9.62 -30.18
CA ALA A 94 7.62 10.52 -29.06
C ALA A 94 9.08 10.45 -28.56
N GLN A 95 9.96 9.73 -29.27
CA GLN A 95 11.41 9.67 -29.05
C GLN A 95 12.18 10.29 -30.23
#